data_AF-A0A6P3QAH0-F1
#
_entry.id   AF-A0A6P3QAH0-F1
#
_cell.length_a   1.000
_cell.length_b   1.000
_cell.length_c   1.000
_cell.angle_alpha   90.00
_cell.angle_beta   90.00
_cell.angle_gamma   90.00
#
_symmetry.space_group_name_H-M   'P 1'
#
loop_
_entity.id
_entity.type
_entity.pdbx_description
1 polymer ?
#
loop_
_entity_poly.entity_id
_entity_poly.type
_entity_poly.pdbx_seq_one_letter_code
_entity_poly.pdbx_strand_id
1 'polypeptide(L)'
;MYYKFSGFTQKLAGAWASNAYTPQGLKPVVSKEAPPIIFATPTKLTSDYTAYDYAGKNKVPELQKFFQKSDGVPIHLKRGLPDQMLYRTTMALTVGGTIYCLIALYMASQPRNK
;
A
#
# COMPACT_ATOMS: atom_id res chain seq x y z
N MET A 1 -17.08 42.87 -25.87
CA MET A 1 -15.65 42.68 -25.55
C MET A 1 -15.53 41.49 -24.60
N TYR A 2 -14.59 40.57 -24.83
CA TYR A 2 -14.40 39.41 -23.96
C TYR A 2 -13.22 39.66 -23.02
N TYR A 3 -13.31 39.15 -21.79
CA TYR A 3 -12.31 39.35 -20.75
C TYR A 3 -11.93 38.02 -20.11
N LYS A 4 -10.67 37.90 -19.69
CA LYS A 4 -10.15 36.73 -18.99
C LYS A 4 -9.38 37.15 -17.76
N PHE A 5 -9.61 36.46 -16.65
CA PHE A 5 -8.84 36.66 -15.43
C PHE A 5 -7.42 36.11 -15.60
N SER A 6 -6.42 36.96 -15.36
CA SER A 6 -5.01 36.57 -15.39
C SER A 6 -4.57 36.14 -13.98
N GLY A 7 -4.24 34.86 -13.80
CA GLY A 7 -3.75 34.36 -12.51
C GLY A 7 -2.40 34.97 -12.07
N PHE A 8 -1.61 35.47 -13.01
CA PHE A 8 -0.30 36.09 -12.73
C PHE A 8 -0.43 37.54 -12.25
N THR A 9 -1.32 38.33 -12.87
CA THR A 9 -1.50 39.75 -12.52
C THR A 9 -2.71 39.99 -11.60
N GLN A 10 -3.51 38.96 -11.33
CA GLN A 10 -4.78 39.00 -10.61
C GLN A 10 -5.77 40.06 -11.11
N LYS A 11 -5.71 40.41 -12.40
CA LYS A 11 -6.58 41.40 -13.04
C LYS A 11 -7.29 40.80 -14.26
N LEU A 12 -8.44 41.37 -14.61
CA LEU A 12 -9.13 41.04 -15.85
C LEU A 12 -8.43 41.74 -17.03
N ALA A 13 -8.00 40.95 -18.01
CA ALA A 13 -7.41 41.43 -19.25
C ALA A 13 -8.36 41.16 -20.42
N GLY A 14 -8.30 42.00 -21.47
CA GLY A 14 -9.04 41.76 -22.70
C GLY A 14 -8.58 40.47 -23.39
N ALA A 15 -9.53 39.65 -23.85
CA ALA A 15 -9.26 38.37 -24.48
C ALA A 15 -10.11 38.17 -25.74
N TRP A 16 -9.71 37.25 -26.60
CA TRP A 16 -10.54 36.75 -27.70
C TRP A 16 -11.61 35.79 -27.17
N ALA A 17 -12.75 35.69 -27.85
CA ALA A 17 -13.89 34.87 -27.43
C ALA A 17 -13.49 33.42 -27.08
N SER A 18 -12.70 32.77 -27.94
CA SER A 18 -12.19 31.42 -27.73
C SER A 18 -11.41 31.24 -26.43
N ASN A 19 -10.67 32.27 -26.02
CA ASN A 19 -9.83 32.23 -24.83
C ASN A 19 -10.59 32.55 -23.54
N ALA A 20 -11.74 33.23 -23.62
CA ALA A 20 -12.59 33.58 -22.48
C ALA A 20 -13.42 32.40 -21.98
N TYR A 21 -13.88 31.53 -22.89
CA TYR A 21 -14.68 30.35 -22.55
C TYR A 21 -13.85 29.11 -22.18
N THR A 22 -12.52 29.15 -22.33
CA THR A 22 -11.65 28.02 -22.02
C THR A 22 -10.97 28.21 -20.65
N PRO A 23 -11.24 27.36 -19.64
CA PRO A 23 -10.61 27.47 -18.32
C PRO A 23 -9.08 27.32 -18.42
N GLN A 24 -8.33 28.17 -17.70
CA GLN A 24 -6.87 28.08 -17.69
C GLN A 24 -6.45 26.71 -17.13
N GLY A 25 -5.66 25.96 -17.90
CA GLY A 25 -5.11 24.67 -17.49
C GLY A 25 -5.87 23.43 -17.97
N LEU A 26 -7.08 23.59 -18.52
CA LEU A 26 -7.84 22.49 -19.11
C LEU A 26 -7.85 22.64 -20.63
N LYS A 27 -6.99 21.88 -21.32
CA LYS A 27 -7.05 21.76 -22.78
C LYS A 27 -8.25 20.87 -23.14
N PRO A 28 -9.05 21.21 -24.16
CA PRO A 28 -10.08 20.30 -24.67
C PRO A 28 -9.41 18.96 -24.96
N VAL A 29 -9.86 17.90 -24.30
CA VAL A 29 -9.43 16.54 -24.65
C VAL A 29 -9.88 16.33 -26.09
N VAL A 30 -8.93 16.17 -27.01
CA VAL A 30 -9.20 15.67 -28.36
C VAL A 30 -10.02 14.41 -28.16
N SER A 31 -11.29 14.44 -28.56
CA SER A 31 -12.22 13.32 -28.38
C SER A 31 -11.63 12.12 -29.09
N LYS A 32 -10.93 11.28 -28.32
CA LYS A 32 -10.34 10.05 -28.80
C LYS A 32 -11.37 8.99 -28.51
N GLU A 33 -11.98 8.51 -29.59
CA GLU A 33 -12.84 7.33 -29.64
C GLU A 33 -12.38 6.31 -28.59
N ALA A 34 -13.33 5.89 -27.73
CA ALA A 34 -13.02 5.03 -26.60
C ALA A 34 -12.37 3.74 -27.13
N PRO A 35 -11.17 3.36 -26.64
CA PRO A 35 -10.51 2.17 -27.15
C PRO A 35 -11.37 0.93 -26.86
N PRO A 36 -11.44 -0.03 -27.79
CA PRO A 36 -12.25 -1.23 -27.63
C PRO A 36 -11.87 -1.97 -26.34
N ILE A 37 -12.89 -2.36 -25.57
CA ILE A 37 -12.72 -3.04 -24.29
C ILE A 37 -12.19 -4.45 -24.55
N ILE A 38 -10.87 -4.62 -24.50
CA ILE A 38 -10.21 -5.93 -24.59
C ILE A 38 -9.61 -6.24 -23.21
N PHE A 39 -10.23 -7.21 -22.53
CA PHE A 39 -9.99 -7.62 -21.14
C PHE A 39 -8.55 -8.08 -20.80
N ALA A 40 -7.65 -8.18 -21.77
CA ALA A 40 -6.37 -8.88 -21.62
C ALA A 40 -5.11 -8.06 -21.94
N THR A 41 -5.22 -6.75 -22.21
CA THR A 41 -4.03 -5.91 -22.47
C THR A 41 -3.65 -5.10 -21.23
N PRO A 42 -2.42 -5.21 -20.70
CA PRO A 42 -1.99 -4.36 -19.59
C PRO A 42 -1.91 -2.91 -20.08
N THR A 43 -2.77 -2.05 -19.54
CA THR A 43 -2.71 -0.61 -19.78
C THR A 43 -1.36 -0.08 -19.29
N LYS A 44 -0.40 0.12 -20.21
CA LYS A 44 0.79 0.92 -19.90
C LYS A 44 0.34 2.37 -19.72
N LEU A 45 0.07 2.74 -18.47
CA LEU A 45 0.00 4.14 -18.06
C LEU A 45 1.41 4.72 -18.15
N THR A 46 1.74 5.33 -19.29
CA THR A 46 2.92 6.19 -19.41
C THR A 46 2.60 7.51 -18.71
N SER A 47 2.78 7.50 -17.40
CA SER A 47 2.77 8.70 -16.57
C SER A 47 4.12 9.40 -16.75
N ASP A 48 4.16 10.43 -17.60
CA ASP A 48 5.32 11.33 -17.80
C ASP A 48 5.53 12.31 -16.63
N TYR A 49 5.25 11.87 -15.42
CA TYR A 49 5.65 12.57 -14.21
C TYR A 49 6.95 11.93 -13.74
N THR A 50 7.99 12.74 -13.50
CA THR A 50 9.18 12.30 -12.78
C THR A 50 8.74 11.82 -11.40
N ALA A 51 8.41 10.53 -11.31
CA ALA A 51 8.01 9.86 -10.10
C ALA A 51 9.24 9.84 -9.20
N TYR A 52 9.31 10.78 -8.26
CA TYR A 52 10.15 10.61 -7.10
C TYR A 52 9.73 9.28 -6.44
N ASP A 53 10.64 8.31 -6.46
CA ASP A 53 10.42 6.94 -5.99
C ASP A 53 10.39 6.89 -4.44
N TYR A 54 9.42 7.58 -3.84
CA TYR A 54 9.22 7.60 -2.39
C TYR A 54 8.72 6.24 -1.86
N ALA A 55 8.16 5.39 -2.73
CA ALA A 55 7.54 4.12 -2.36
C ALA A 55 8.50 2.91 -2.44
N GLY A 56 9.70 3.08 -2.99
CA GLY A 56 10.63 2.00 -3.22
C GLY A 56 10.13 0.98 -4.28
N LYS A 57 11.04 0.11 -4.72
CA LYS A 57 10.73 -0.89 -5.74
C LYS A 57 9.64 -1.86 -5.27
N ASN A 58 8.61 -2.07 -6.09
CA ASN A 58 7.55 -3.03 -5.82
C ASN A 58 8.07 -4.48 -5.79
N LYS A 59 8.00 -5.13 -4.62
CA LYS A 59 8.41 -6.52 -4.40
C LYS A 59 7.26 -7.52 -4.31
N VAL A 60 6.01 -7.06 -4.45
CA VAL A 60 4.81 -7.92 -4.32
C VAL A 60 4.85 -9.11 -5.29
N PRO A 61 5.21 -8.96 -6.58
CA PRO A 61 5.26 -10.10 -7.51
C PRO A 61 6.29 -11.17 -7.10
N GLU A 62 7.43 -10.76 -6.53
CA GLU A 62 8.47 -11.68 -6.06
C GLU A 62 8.00 -12.44 -4.81
N LEU A 63 7.38 -11.73 -3.86
CA LEU A 63 6.82 -12.33 -2.65
C LEU A 63 5.68 -13.29 -2.98
N GLN A 64 4.80 -12.94 -3.92
CA GLN A 64 3.72 -13.83 -4.38
C GLN A 64 4.28 -15.14 -4.92
N LYS A 65 5.29 -15.09 -5.81
CA LYS A 65 5.96 -16.29 -6.33
C LYS A 65 6.59 -17.12 -5.21
N PHE A 66 7.21 -16.47 -4.22
CA PHE A 66 7.84 -17.14 -3.09
C PHE A 66 6.82 -17.87 -2.20
N PHE A 67 5.76 -17.18 -1.76
CA PHE A 67 4.76 -17.74 -0.85
C PHE A 67 3.82 -18.74 -1.52
N GLN A 68 3.60 -18.63 -2.83
CA GLN A 68 2.73 -19.55 -3.60
C GLN A 68 3.47 -20.79 -4.13
N LYS A 69 4.78 -20.92 -3.92
CA LYS A 69 5.55 -22.12 -4.32
C LYS A 69 4.99 -23.38 -3.65
N SER A 70 4.76 -24.44 -4.43
CA SER A 70 4.25 -25.74 -3.96
C SER A 70 5.36 -26.63 -3.38
N ASP A 71 5.93 -26.23 -2.24
CA ASP A 71 7.00 -26.97 -1.54
C ASP A 71 6.49 -27.79 -0.33
N GLY A 72 5.18 -27.74 -0.04
CA GLY A 72 4.57 -28.43 1.10
C GLY A 72 4.89 -27.82 2.46
N VAL A 73 5.61 -26.69 2.52
CA VAL A 73 5.94 -26.02 3.78
C VAL A 73 4.75 -25.21 4.28
N PRO A 74 4.34 -25.36 5.55
CA PRO A 74 3.23 -24.59 6.10
C PRO A 74 3.55 -23.09 6.13
N ILE A 75 2.53 -22.26 5.95
CA ILE A 75 2.69 -20.81 5.74
C ILE A 75 3.47 -20.09 6.87
N HIS A 76 3.31 -20.54 8.12
CA HIS A 76 3.97 -19.95 9.30
C HIS A 76 5.46 -20.33 9.44
N LEU A 77 6.00 -21.20 8.58
CA LEU A 77 7.43 -21.55 8.50
C LEU A 77 8.03 -21.23 7.12
N LYS A 78 7.28 -20.54 6.25
CA LYS A 78 7.59 -20.41 4.83
C LYS A 78 8.86 -19.61 4.55
N ARG A 79 9.27 -18.69 5.43
CA ARG A 79 10.54 -17.96 5.32
C ARG A 79 11.72 -18.72 5.92
N GLY A 80 11.53 -19.94 6.42
CA GLY A 80 12.60 -20.82 6.88
C GLY A 80 13.09 -20.49 8.30
N LEU A 81 14.41 -20.32 8.46
CA LEU A 81 15.07 -20.15 9.77
C LEU A 81 14.48 -19.06 10.68
N PRO A 82 14.20 -17.81 10.22
CA PRO A 82 13.65 -16.79 11.11
C PRO A 82 12.30 -17.20 11.68
N ASP A 83 11.43 -17.79 10.84
CA ASP A 83 10.11 -18.26 11.26
C ASP A 83 10.22 -19.42 12.26
N GLN A 84 11.15 -20.37 12.03
CA GLN A 84 11.39 -21.49 12.92
C GLN A 84 11.91 -21.06 14.29
N MET A 85 12.88 -20.14 14.34
CA MET A 85 13.43 -19.63 15.60
C MET A 85 12.36 -18.86 16.37
N LEU A 86 11.57 -18.03 15.68
CA LEU A 86 10.47 -17.29 16.30
C LEU A 86 9.38 -18.23 16.85
N TYR A 87 9.02 -19.27 16.09
CA TYR A 87 8.06 -20.26 16.54
C TYR A 87 8.53 -21.01 17.80
N ARG A 88 9.76 -21.53 17.79
CA ARG A 88 10.31 -22.32 18.91
C ARG A 88 10.45 -21.49 20.18
N THR A 89 10.92 -20.25 20.05
CA THR A 89 11.07 -19.33 21.20
C THR A 89 9.72 -18.93 21.77
N THR A 90 8.73 -18.63 20.91
CA THR A 90 7.37 -18.30 21.36
C THR A 90 6.70 -19.50 22.03
N MET A 91 6.88 -20.71 21.49
CA MET A 91 6.38 -21.94 22.10
C MET A 91 7.03 -22.19 23.48
N ALA A 92 8.35 -22.01 23.58
CA ALA A 92 9.05 -22.15 24.85
C ALA A 92 8.58 -21.13 25.89
N LEU A 93 8.40 -19.87 25.50
CA LEU A 93 7.91 -18.81 26.38
C LEU A 93 6.47 -19.06 26.84
N THR A 94 5.58 -19.50 25.95
CA THR A 94 4.17 -19.78 26.29
C THR A 94 4.03 -21.00 27.20
N VAL A 95 4.76 -22.08 26.94
CA VAL A 95 4.79 -23.26 27.83
C VAL A 95 5.43 -22.90 29.18
N GLY A 96 6.56 -22.19 29.17
CA GLY A 96 7.20 -21.73 30.41
C GLY A 96 6.29 -20.78 31.22
N GLY A 97 5.65 -19.82 30.54
CA GLY A 97 4.73 -18.87 31.14
C GLY A 97 3.49 -19.54 31.72
N THR A 98 2.92 -20.54 31.05
CA THR A 98 1.78 -21.31 31.59
C THR A 98 2.17 -22.09 32.83
N ILE A 99 3.32 -22.75 32.86
CA ILE A 99 3.83 -23.43 34.06
C ILE A 99 4.02 -22.42 35.20
N TYR A 100 4.63 -21.26 34.91
CA TYR A 100 4.81 -20.21 35.90
C TYR A 100 3.48 -19.72 36.47
N CYS A 101 2.49 -19.46 35.62
CA CYS A 101 1.15 -19.07 36.04
C CYS A 101 0.50 -20.11 36.95
N LEU A 102 0.66 -21.40 36.67
CA LEU A 102 0.13 -22.48 37.52
C LEU A 102 0.80 -22.50 38.89
N ILE A 103 2.13 -22.33 38.95
CA ILE A 103 2.86 -22.23 40.23
C ILE A 103 2.40 -21.01 41.02
N ALA A 104 2.31 -19.85 40.37
CA ALA A 104 1.85 -18.62 41.00
C ALA A 104 0.41 -18.77 41.53
N LEU A 105 -0.48 -19.39 40.75
CA LEU A 105 -1.85 -19.66 41.15
C LEU A 105 -1.91 -20.61 42.35
N TYR A 106 -1.11 -21.68 42.34
CA TYR A 106 -1.02 -22.61 43.46
C TYR A 106 -0.57 -21.90 44.75
N MET A 107 0.50 -21.10 44.67
CA MET A 107 0.97 -20.31 45.82
C MET A 107 -0.09 -19.31 46.30
N ALA A 108 -0.79 -18.65 45.38
CA ALA A 108 -1.86 -17.71 45.70
C ALA A 108 -3.09 -18.39 46.32
N SER A 109 -3.33 -19.66 45.99
CA SER A 109 -4.47 -20.43 46.53
C SER A 109 -4.28 -20.87 47.98
N GLN A 110 -3.05 -20.83 48.50
CA GLN A 110 -2.78 -21.18 49.89
C GLN A 110 -3.02 -19.99 50.83
N PRO A 111 -3.64 -20.21 52.01
CA PRO A 111 -3.82 -19.15 52.98
C PRO A 111 -2.46 -18.69 53.51
N ARG A 112 -2.17 -17.39 53.39
CA ARG A 112 -1.04 -16.77 54.08
C ARG A 112 -1.50 -16.29 55.45
N ASN A 113 -0.80 -16.74 56.49
CA ASN A 113 -0.93 -16.14 57.81
C ASN A 113 -0.48 -14.67 57.72
N LYS A 114 -1.29 -13.76 58.28
CA LYS A 114 -0.94 -12.34 58.44
C LYS A 114 0.04 -12.17 59.58
#